data_AF-G5J4P2-F1
#
_entry.id   AF-G5J4P2-F1
#
_cell.length_a   1.000
_cell.length_b   1.000
_cell.length_c   1.000
_cell.angle_alpha   90.00
_cell.angle_beta   90.00
_cell.angle_gamma   90.00
#
_symmetry.space_group_name_H-M   'P 1'
#
loop_
_entity.id
_entity.type
_entity.pdbx_description
1 polymer ?
#
loop_
_entity_poly.entity_id
_entity_poly.type
_entity_poly.pdbx_seq_one_letter_code
_entity_poly.pdbx_strand_id
1 'polypeptide(L)'
;MTETKLTPKVPTKRIFPENQWTQEKLDQWKTEIVEYRQRCQSIFNRLQPELIKTHYNWYIVIEPEGGSYIIEQDKMNLLKKIRQIYPNKKTFLFQINETGVSGTL
;
A
#
# COMPACT_ATOMS: atom_id res chain seq x y z
N MET A 1 27.91 49.22 -16.15
CA MET A 1 26.55 48.76 -15.81
C MET A 1 26.60 47.23 -15.74
N THR A 2 26.81 46.65 -14.56
CA THR A 2 26.89 45.20 -14.36
C THR A 2 25.63 44.73 -13.66
N GLU A 3 24.66 44.24 -14.44
CA GLU A 3 23.45 43.61 -13.89
C GLU A 3 23.81 42.24 -13.33
N THR A 4 23.76 42.11 -12.01
CA THR A 4 23.94 40.83 -11.32
C THR A 4 22.57 40.15 -11.26
N LYS A 5 22.40 39.10 -12.07
CA LYS A 5 21.17 38.31 -12.18
C LYS A 5 20.84 37.66 -10.83
N LEU A 6 19.79 38.13 -10.17
CA LEU A 6 19.24 37.50 -8.96
C LEU A 6 18.55 36.18 -9.36
N THR A 7 19.11 35.04 -8.96
CA THR A 7 18.43 33.75 -9.03
C THR A 7 17.30 33.72 -7.99
N PRO A 8 16.02 33.50 -8.38
CA PRO A 8 14.96 33.36 -7.40
C PRO A 8 15.16 32.03 -6.67
N LYS A 9 15.59 32.11 -5.41
CA LYS A 9 15.59 30.99 -4.46
C LYS A 9 14.13 30.72 -4.12
N VAL A 10 13.46 29.84 -4.87
CA VAL A 10 12.09 29.41 -4.54
C VAL A 10 12.17 28.73 -3.17
N PRO A 11 11.57 29.29 -2.09
CA PRO A 11 11.45 28.52 -0.88
C PRO A 11 10.39 27.46 -1.16
N THR A 12 10.79 26.18 -1.20
CA THR A 12 9.83 25.07 -1.16
C THR A 12 9.06 25.21 0.14
N LYS A 13 7.89 25.86 0.10
CA LYS A 13 7.02 25.98 1.27
C LYS A 13 6.65 24.56 1.67
N ARG A 14 7.20 24.08 2.80
CA ARG A 14 6.78 22.82 3.43
C ARG A 14 5.28 22.94 3.70
N ILE A 15 4.51 22.04 3.11
CA ILE A 15 3.05 22.13 3.07
C ILE A 15 2.44 21.96 4.48
N PHE A 16 3.14 21.29 5.41
CA PHE A 16 2.72 21.16 6.81
C PHE A 16 3.93 21.17 7.79
N PRO A 17 4.25 22.31 8.43
CA PRO A 17 5.36 22.40 9.37
C PRO A 17 5.11 21.64 10.69
N GLU A 18 3.84 21.42 11.07
CA GLU A 18 3.42 20.79 12.33
C GLU A 18 3.59 19.26 12.35
N ASN A 19 3.53 18.60 11.18
CA ASN A 19 3.61 17.14 11.06
C ASN A 19 5.00 16.70 10.58
N GLN A 20 6.05 17.02 11.34
CA GLN A 20 7.39 16.49 11.09
C GLN A 20 7.60 15.20 11.86
N TRP A 21 7.67 14.08 11.14
CA TRP A 21 8.09 12.83 11.77
C TRP A 21 9.60 12.88 12.02
N THR A 22 10.01 12.44 13.21
CA THR A 22 11.42 12.14 13.48
C THR A 22 11.88 10.98 12.62
N GLN A 23 13.18 10.89 12.38
CA GLN A 23 13.78 9.78 11.63
C GLN A 23 13.43 8.42 12.26
N GLU A 24 13.49 8.34 13.59
CA GLU A 24 13.14 7.14 14.35
C GLU A 24 11.68 6.72 14.11
N LYS A 25 10.74 7.67 14.12
CA LYS A 25 9.32 7.38 13.87
C LYS A 25 9.07 6.90 12.43
N LEU A 26 9.80 7.45 11.46
CA LEU A 26 9.76 6.99 10.08
C LEU A 26 10.26 5.54 9.96
N ASP A 27 11.36 5.21 10.62
CA ASP A 27 11.97 3.89 10.54
C ASP A 27 11.15 2.82 11.27
N GLN A 28 10.53 3.18 12.41
CA GLN A 28 9.52 2.34 13.07
C GLN A 28 8.32 2.08 12.16
N TRP A 29 7.74 3.13 11.56
CA TRP A 29 6.59 3.00 10.66
C TRP A 29 6.90 2.15 9.43
N LYS A 30 8.10 2.29 8.84
CA LYS A 30 8.54 1.46 7.71
C LYS A 30 8.64 0.00 8.13
N THR A 31 9.27 -0.27 9.27
CA THR A 31 9.43 -1.64 9.80
C THR A 31 8.06 -2.29 10.03
N GLU A 32 7.13 -1.60 10.69
CA GLU A 32 5.77 -2.08 10.91
C GLU A 32 5.05 -2.43 9.59
N ILE A 33 5.19 -1.59 8.57
CA ILE A 33 4.57 -1.80 7.26
C ILE A 33 5.17 -3.01 6.55
N VAL A 34 6.49 -3.17 6.61
CA VAL A 34 7.18 -4.31 6.00
C VAL A 34 6.76 -5.61 6.69
N GLU A 35 6.77 -5.66 8.01
CA GLU A 35 6.33 -6.83 8.77
C GLU A 35 4.88 -7.18 8.48
N TYR A 36 3.99 -6.18 8.48
CA TYR A 36 2.58 -6.38 8.17
C TYR A 36 2.39 -6.93 6.75
N ARG A 37 3.11 -6.36 5.77
CA ARG A 37 3.09 -6.86 4.38
C ARG A 37 3.59 -8.29 4.29
N GLN A 38 4.67 -8.63 4.99
CA GLN A 38 5.25 -9.98 4.98
C GLN A 38 4.24 -11.01 5.51
N ARG A 39 3.55 -10.72 6.63
CA ARG A 39 2.50 -11.61 7.16
C ARG A 39 1.39 -11.84 6.14
N CYS A 40 0.90 -10.77 5.50
CA CYS A 40 -0.14 -10.87 4.47
C CYS A 40 0.36 -11.66 3.24
N GLN A 41 1.61 -11.43 2.81
CA GLN A 41 2.22 -12.09 1.67
C GLN A 41 2.36 -13.60 1.92
N SER A 42 2.75 -14.02 3.12
CA SER A 42 2.86 -15.45 3.45
C SER A 42 1.53 -16.18 3.32
N ILE A 43 0.42 -15.52 3.66
CA ILE A 43 -0.93 -16.07 3.48
C ILE A 43 -1.30 -16.07 2.00
N PHE A 44 -1.06 -14.96 1.29
CA PHE A 44 -1.32 -14.85 -0.15
C PHE A 44 -0.62 -15.97 -0.94
N ASN A 45 0.66 -16.21 -0.68
CA ASN A 45 1.45 -17.22 -1.38
C ASN A 45 0.87 -18.64 -1.25
N ARG A 46 0.18 -18.93 -0.14
CA ARG A 46 -0.50 -20.23 0.06
C ARG A 46 -1.79 -20.32 -0.75
N LEU A 47 -2.53 -19.22 -0.85
CA LEU A 47 -3.83 -19.16 -1.55
C LEU A 47 -3.69 -18.97 -3.07
N GLN A 48 -2.65 -18.27 -3.50
CA GLN A 48 -2.37 -17.91 -4.89
C GLN A 48 -2.52 -19.09 -5.88
N PRO A 49 -1.89 -20.26 -5.68
CA PRO A 49 -1.96 -21.36 -6.66
C PRO A 49 -3.37 -21.96 -6.82
N GLU A 50 -4.24 -21.82 -5.82
CA GLU A 50 -5.64 -22.27 -5.91
C GLU A 50 -6.52 -21.20 -6.54
N LEU A 51 -6.35 -19.95 -6.09
CA LEU A 51 -7.15 -18.82 -6.56
C LEU A 51 -6.84 -18.43 -8.00
N ILE A 52 -5.60 -18.59 -8.47
CA ILE A 52 -5.22 -18.23 -9.85
C ILE A 52 -5.98 -19.04 -10.90
N LYS A 53 -6.41 -20.27 -10.55
CA LYS A 53 -7.18 -21.14 -11.45
C LYS A 53 -8.60 -20.66 -11.70
N THR A 54 -9.15 -19.88 -10.78
CA THR A 54 -10.57 -19.50 -10.75
C THR A 54 -10.78 -17.99 -10.86
N HIS A 55 -9.84 -17.19 -10.35
CA HIS A 55 -9.95 -15.74 -10.18
C HIS A 55 -8.71 -15.01 -10.73
N TYR A 56 -8.20 -15.44 -11.89
CA TYR A 56 -7.06 -14.78 -12.52
C TYR A 56 -7.34 -13.29 -12.77
N ASN A 57 -6.38 -12.44 -12.45
CA ASN A 57 -6.44 -10.97 -12.51
C ASN A 57 -7.45 -10.30 -11.59
N TRP A 58 -8.07 -11.01 -10.65
CA TRP A 58 -8.88 -10.40 -9.61
C TRP A 58 -8.00 -9.83 -8.50
N TYR A 59 -8.60 -9.05 -7.62
CA TYR A 59 -7.93 -8.43 -6.48
C TYR A 59 -8.33 -9.13 -5.19
N ILE A 60 -7.37 -9.23 -4.26
CA ILE A 60 -7.57 -9.80 -2.95
C ILE A 60 -6.99 -8.90 -1.87
N VAL A 61 -7.74 -8.73 -0.78
CA VAL A 61 -7.22 -8.15 0.47
C VAL A 61 -7.24 -9.23 1.53
N ILE A 62 -6.14 -9.36 2.26
CA ILE A 62 -5.94 -10.37 3.30
C ILE A 62 -5.77 -9.67 4.64
N GLU A 63 -6.48 -10.16 5.66
CA GLU A 63 -6.26 -9.78 7.04
C GLU A 63 -5.18 -10.69 7.66
N PRO A 64 -4.07 -10.14 8.19
CA PRO A 64 -2.93 -10.94 8.64
C PRO A 64 -3.18 -11.76 9.90
N GLU A 65 -4.08 -11.33 10.79
CA GLU A 65 -4.34 -11.98 12.08
C GLU A 65 -5.37 -13.12 11.95
N GLY A 66 -6.42 -12.92 11.14
CA GLY A 66 -7.55 -13.86 11.05
C GLY A 66 -7.54 -14.76 9.82
N GLY A 67 -6.64 -14.54 8.85
CA GLY A 67 -6.62 -15.28 7.59
C GLY A 67 -7.86 -15.07 6.71
N SER A 68 -8.78 -14.21 7.12
CA SER A 68 -9.95 -13.81 6.34
C SER A 68 -9.49 -12.98 5.14
N TYR A 69 -10.12 -13.21 4.00
CA TYR A 69 -9.79 -12.50 2.77
C TYR A 69 -11.05 -12.13 2.00
N ILE A 70 -10.97 -11.04 1.26
CA ILE A 70 -12.03 -10.56 0.37
C ILE A 70 -11.46 -10.52 -1.04
N ILE A 71 -12.15 -11.16 -1.97
CA ILE A 71 -11.79 -11.21 -3.39
C ILE A 71 -12.85 -10.46 -4.19
N GLU A 72 -12.41 -9.69 -5.18
CA GLU A 72 -13.28 -8.96 -6.08
C GLU A 72 -12.58 -8.73 -7.41
N GLN A 73 -13.34 -8.75 -8.51
CA GLN A 73 -12.77 -8.50 -9.84
C GLN A 73 -12.37 -7.03 -10.01
N ASP A 74 -13.18 -6.10 -9.49
CA ASP A 74 -12.93 -4.66 -9.56
C ASP A 74 -12.24 -4.16 -8.28
N LYS A 75 -11.03 -3.64 -8.44
CA LYS A 75 -10.23 -3.01 -7.38
C LYS A 75 -10.99 -1.93 -6.62
N MET A 76 -11.77 -1.10 -7.30
CA MET A 76 -12.48 0.02 -6.67
C MET A 76 -13.63 -0.49 -5.80
N ASN A 77 -14.32 -1.54 -6.23
CA ASN A 77 -15.36 -2.17 -5.43
C ASN A 77 -14.77 -2.87 -4.21
N LEU A 78 -13.62 -3.53 -4.35
CA LEU A 78 -12.90 -4.12 -3.23
C LEU A 78 -12.52 -3.07 -2.17
N LEU A 79 -11.91 -1.96 -2.61
CA LEU A 79 -11.50 -0.89 -1.70
C LEU A 79 -12.69 -0.23 -1.00
N LYS A 80 -13.83 -0.07 -1.67
CA LYS A 80 -15.07 0.42 -1.04
C LYS A 80 -15.55 -0.53 0.06
N LYS A 81 -15.64 -1.84 -0.23
CA LYS A 81 -16.04 -2.86 0.75
C LYS A 81 -15.10 -2.88 1.95
N ILE A 82 -13.79 -2.85 1.70
CA ILE A 82 -12.78 -2.86 2.75
C ILE A 82 -12.87 -1.63 3.65
N ARG A 83 -13.09 -0.43 3.09
CA ARG A 83 -13.29 0.78 3.90
C ARG A 83 -14.56 0.72 4.76
N GLN A 84 -15.59 0.00 4.31
CA GLN A 84 -16.81 -0.18 5.09
C GLN A 84 -16.61 -1.18 6.24
N ILE A 85 -15.92 -2.29 5.99
CA ILE A 85 -15.69 -3.36 6.99
C ILE A 85 -14.59 -2.95 7.98
N TYR A 86 -13.54 -2.31 7.48
CA TYR A 86 -12.33 -1.97 8.23
C TYR A 86 -11.92 -0.50 8.04
N PRO A 87 -12.70 0.47 8.57
CA PRO A 87 -12.51 1.89 8.30
C PRO A 87 -11.12 2.44 8.72
N ASN A 88 -10.52 1.90 9.78
CA ASN A 88 -9.27 2.39 10.35
C ASN A 88 -8.12 1.37 10.36
N LYS A 89 -8.25 0.23 9.66
CA LYS A 89 -7.17 -0.76 9.62
C LYS A 89 -6.27 -0.54 8.39
N LYS A 90 -4.97 -0.81 8.57
CA LYS A 90 -4.04 -0.94 7.44
C LYS A 90 -4.44 -2.19 6.64
N THR A 91 -4.53 -2.09 5.32
CA THR A 91 -4.86 -3.24 4.46
C THR A 91 -3.93 -3.30 3.27
N PHE A 92 -3.46 -4.50 2.91
CA PHE A 92 -2.68 -4.72 1.71
C PHE A 92 -3.52 -5.40 0.64
N LEU A 93 -3.43 -4.85 -0.57
CA LEU A 93 -4.10 -5.35 -1.76
C LEU A 93 -3.07 -6.10 -2.61
N PHE A 94 -3.42 -7.32 -3.00
CA PHE A 94 -2.68 -8.12 -3.97
C PHE A 94 -3.52 -8.32 -5.22
N GLN A 95 -2.85 -8.59 -6.32
CA GLN A 95 -3.50 -9.06 -7.54
C GLN A 95 -3.26 -10.57 -7.66
N ILE A 96 -4.31 -11.31 -7.98
CA ILE A 96 -4.25 -12.75 -8.19
C ILE A 96 -3.70 -12.98 -9.60
N ASN A 97 -2.38 -12.93 -9.72
CA ASN A 97 -1.61 -13.27 -10.92
C ASN A 97 -0.37 -14.06 -10.49
N GLU A 98 0.56 -14.33 -11.40
CA GLU A 98 1.77 -15.11 -11.12
C GLU A 98 2.71 -14.44 -10.10
N THR A 99 2.71 -13.10 -10.05
CA THR A 99 3.66 -12.32 -9.24
C THR A 99 3.06 -11.77 -7.94
N GLY A 100 1.74 -11.70 -7.82
CA GLY A 100 1.04 -11.04 -6.70
C GLY A 100 1.03 -9.50 -6.81
N VAL A 101 1.61 -8.93 -7.86
CA VAL A 101 1.87 -7.48 -7.97
C VAL A 101 0.82 -6.83 -8.86
N SER A 102 0.31 -5.68 -8.41
CA SER A 102 -0.58 -4.83 -9.21
C SER A 102 0.21 -3.65 -9.79
N GLY A 103 0.34 -3.62 -11.12
CA GLY A 103 1.11 -2.61 -11.86
C GLY A 103 2.42 -3.16 -12.44
N THR A 104 3.17 -2.29 -13.11
CA THR A 104 4.50 -2.63 -13.67
C THR A 104 5.55 -2.56 -12.55
N LEU A 105 6.37 -3.60 -12.44
CA LEU A 105 7.53 -3.65 -11.55
C LEU A 105 8.66 -2.74 -12.03
#